data_AF-A0A7S0U0N8-F1
#
_entry.id   AF-A0A7S0U0N8-F1
#
_cell.length_a   1.000
_cell.length_b   1.000
_cell.length_c   1.000
_cell.angle_alpha   90.00
_cell.angle_beta   90.00
_cell.angle_gamma   90.00
#
_symmetry.space_group_name_H-M   'P 1'
#
loop_
_entity.id
_entity.type
_entity.pdbx_description
1 polymer ?
#
loop_
_entity_poly.entity_id
_entity_poly.type
_entity_poly.pdbx_seq_one_letter_code
_entity_poly.pdbx_strand_id
1 'polypeptide(L)'
;WGVARGPRERGVMLRRSSRMVKVLGDIGNKLPSLPASSRKRELQTAIQRINLKLPKDLYLPIYRARYKVFWVLNIPPDEVVLFRTNKRVPFMLVAEIQGVVPNPGWGG
;
A
#
# COMPACT_ATOMS: atom_id res chain seq x y z
N TRP A 1 -19.68 -7.64 -0.72
CA TRP A 1 -18.26 -7.23 -0.79
C TRP A 1 -17.49 -8.34 -1.47
N GLY A 2 -17.11 -8.14 -2.74
CA GLY A 2 -16.69 -9.22 -3.65
C GLY A 2 -15.20 -9.51 -3.56
N VAL A 3 -14.84 -10.72 -3.13
CA VAL A 3 -13.50 -11.30 -3.32
C VAL A 3 -13.39 -11.74 -4.78
N ALA A 4 -12.24 -11.52 -5.43
CA ALA A 4 -12.01 -11.75 -6.87
C ALA A 4 -12.54 -13.13 -7.36
N ARG A 5 -13.70 -13.15 -8.03
CA ARG A 5 -14.47 -14.33 -8.46
C ARG A 5 -13.94 -15.01 -9.73
N GLY A 6 -12.78 -14.60 -10.25
CA GLY A 6 -12.18 -15.22 -11.45
C GLY A 6 -10.88 -14.55 -11.94
N PRO A 7 -10.25 -15.09 -13.01
CA PRO A 7 -8.97 -14.61 -13.54
C PRO A 7 -8.96 -13.12 -13.89
N ARG A 8 -10.09 -12.61 -14.40
CA ARG A 8 -10.27 -11.19 -14.75
C ARG A 8 -10.18 -10.27 -13.54
N GLU A 9 -10.77 -10.68 -12.41
CA GLU A 9 -10.77 -9.90 -11.17
C GLU A 9 -9.41 -9.93 -10.48
N ARG A 10 -8.71 -11.09 -10.52
CA ARG A 10 -7.30 -11.17 -10.10
C ARG A 10 -6.40 -10.22 -10.90
N GLY A 11 -6.60 -10.15 -12.22
CA GLY A 11 -5.85 -9.22 -13.08
C GLY A 11 -6.11 -7.74 -12.73
N VAL A 12 -7.35 -7.37 -12.40
CA VAL A 12 -7.69 -6.01 -11.93
C VAL A 12 -7.02 -5.70 -10.60
N MET A 13 -7.10 -6.63 -9.64
CA MET A 13 -6.48 -6.50 -8.32
C MET A 13 -4.97 -6.28 -8.45
N LEU A 14 -4.26 -7.12 -9.21
CA LEU A 14 -2.82 -7.00 -9.41
C LEU A 14 -2.44 -5.65 -10.06
N ARG A 15 -3.22 -5.16 -11.04
CA ARG A 15 -2.97 -3.83 -11.62
C ARG A 15 -3.12 -2.71 -10.60
N ARG A 16 -4.11 -2.80 -9.70
CA ARG A 16 -4.29 -1.83 -8.60
C ARG A 16 -3.12 -1.89 -7.63
N SER A 17 -2.68 -3.09 -7.25
CA SER A 17 -1.49 -3.31 -6.41
C SER A 17 -0.23 -2.73 -7.04
N SER A 18 0.06 -3.02 -8.30
CA SER A 18 1.23 -2.49 -9.01
C SER A 18 1.19 -0.97 -9.10
N ARG A 19 0.02 -0.38 -9.34
CA ARG A 19 -0.14 1.08 -9.35
C ARG A 19 0.16 1.69 -7.99
N MET A 20 -0.31 1.07 -6.90
CA MET A 20 -0.01 1.53 -5.55
C MET A 20 1.50 1.48 -5.26
N VAL A 21 2.16 0.37 -5.57
CA VAL A 21 3.61 0.22 -5.40
C VAL A 21 4.37 1.29 -6.18
N LYS A 22 3.94 1.59 -7.41
CA LYS A 22 4.50 2.69 -8.20
C LYS A 22 4.33 4.04 -7.52
N VAL A 23 3.12 4.36 -7.03
CA VAL A 23 2.85 5.62 -6.31
C VAL A 23 3.75 5.76 -5.07
N LEU A 24 3.91 4.69 -4.29
CA LEU A 24 4.80 4.69 -3.13
C LEU A 24 6.27 4.89 -3.54
N GLY A 25 6.71 4.26 -4.63
CA GLY A 25 8.03 4.47 -5.21
C GLY A 25 8.26 5.90 -5.67
N ASP A 26 7.28 6.50 -6.35
CA ASP A 26 7.33 7.88 -6.83
C ASP A 26 7.42 8.88 -5.66
N ILE A 27 6.70 8.61 -4.55
CA ILE A 27 6.83 9.40 -3.31
C ILE A 27 8.26 9.27 -2.77
N GLY A 28 8.79 8.05 -2.64
CA GLY A 28 10.14 7.79 -2.16
C GLY A 28 11.24 8.47 -2.99
N ASN A 29 11.04 8.56 -4.30
CA ASN A 29 11.96 9.24 -5.21
C ASN A 29 11.90 10.77 -5.11
N LYS A 30 10.75 11.34 -4.70
CA LYS A 30 10.58 12.78 -4.51
C LYS A 30 11.08 13.28 -3.15
N LEU A 31 11.03 12.46 -2.11
CA LEU A 31 11.44 12.89 -0.76
C LEU A 31 12.88 13.44 -0.68
N PRO A 32 13.90 12.87 -1.35
CA PRO A 32 15.26 13.40 -1.32
C PRO A 32 15.39 14.83 -1.87
N SER A 33 14.58 15.23 -2.85
CA SER A 33 14.63 16.58 -3.44
C SER A 33 13.96 17.65 -2.57
N LEU A 34 13.28 17.26 -1.50
CA LEU A 34 12.60 18.17 -0.58
C LEU A 34 13.51 18.54 0.61
N PRO A 35 13.34 19.73 1.21
CA PRO A 35 13.99 20.10 2.46
C PRO A 35 13.74 19.09 3.58
N ALA A 36 14.77 18.75 4.35
CA ALA A 36 14.65 17.73 5.40
C ALA A 36 13.54 18.02 6.44
N SER A 37 13.29 19.30 6.74
CA SER A 37 12.24 19.75 7.66
C SER A 37 10.82 19.51 7.16
N SER A 38 10.60 19.48 5.83
CA SER A 38 9.26 19.31 5.25
C SER A 38 8.93 17.88 4.84
N ARG A 39 9.94 17.01 4.65
CA ARG A 39 9.77 15.64 4.15
C ARG A 39 8.71 14.83 4.90
N LYS A 40 8.67 14.90 6.23
CA LYS A 40 7.70 14.13 7.03
C LYS A 40 6.29 14.59 6.71
N ARG A 41 6.03 15.90 6.74
CA ARG A 41 4.74 16.49 6.41
C ARG A 41 4.30 16.15 4.99
N GLU A 42 5.21 16.23 4.02
CA GLU A 42 4.94 15.89 2.62
C GLU A 42 4.59 14.40 2.45
N LEU A 43 5.29 13.51 3.15
CA LEU A 43 4.91 12.08 3.19
C LEU A 43 3.51 11.91 3.78
N GLN A 44 3.21 12.54 4.91
CA GLN A 44 1.89 12.45 5.55
C GLN A 44 0.77 12.92 4.63
N THR A 45 0.94 14.06 3.96
CA THR A 45 -0.02 14.58 2.98
C THR A 45 -0.17 13.64 1.78
N ALA A 46 0.92 13.03 1.31
CA ALA A 46 0.86 12.05 0.23
C ALA A 46 0.06 10.79 0.65
N ILE A 47 0.27 10.29 1.88
CA ILE A 47 -0.50 9.17 2.43
C ILE A 47 -1.98 9.52 2.62
N GLN A 48 -2.31 10.71 3.11
CA GLN A 48 -3.69 11.18 3.19
C GLN A 48 -4.38 11.13 1.82
N ARG A 49 -3.70 11.61 0.77
CA ARG A 49 -4.23 11.55 -0.61
C ARG A 49 -4.40 10.13 -1.14
N ILE A 50 -3.53 9.22 -0.72
CA ILE A 50 -3.66 7.79 -1.03
C ILE A 50 -4.92 7.22 -0.36
N ASN A 51 -5.13 7.49 0.94
CA ASN A 51 -6.30 6.97 1.67
C ASN A 51 -7.63 7.40 1.04
N LEU A 52 -7.72 8.65 0.57
CA LEU A 52 -8.90 9.15 -0.16
C LEU A 52 -9.21 8.38 -1.45
N LYS A 53 -8.22 7.68 -2.01
CA LYS A 53 -8.31 6.96 -3.28
C LYS A 53 -8.07 5.45 -3.12
N LEU A 54 -8.01 4.94 -1.89
CA LEU A 54 -7.75 3.54 -1.63
C LEU A 54 -8.85 2.67 -2.24
N PRO A 55 -8.51 1.75 -3.17
CA PRO A 55 -9.46 0.77 -3.64
C PRO A 55 -9.86 -0.16 -2.48
N LYS A 56 -11.16 -0.48 -2.39
CA LYS A 56 -11.75 -1.38 -1.37
C LYS A 56 -11.17 -2.81 -1.37
N ASP A 57 -10.47 -3.19 -2.44
CA ASP A 57 -9.84 -4.49 -2.68
C ASP A 57 -8.33 -4.35 -2.93
N LEU A 58 -7.71 -3.31 -2.37
CA LEU A 58 -6.27 -3.13 -2.53
C LEU A 58 -5.52 -4.18 -1.73
N TYR A 59 -4.85 -5.07 -2.45
CA TYR A 59 -3.87 -6.00 -1.92
C TYR A 59 -2.46 -5.43 -2.08
N LEU A 60 -1.59 -5.61 -1.08
CA LEU A 60 -0.16 -5.31 -1.22
C LEU A 60 0.63 -6.63 -1.15
N PRO A 61 1.44 -6.97 -2.17
CA PRO A 61 2.22 -8.21 -2.22
C PRO A 61 3.50 -8.13 -1.36
N ILE A 62 3.39 -7.60 -0.14
CA ILE A 62 4.50 -7.43 0.82
C ILE A 62 4.63 -8.60 1.80
N TYR A 63 3.57 -9.41 1.94
CA TYR A 63 3.53 -10.51 2.89
C TYR A 63 3.36 -11.84 2.15
N ARG A 64 4.40 -12.68 2.17
CA ARG A 64 4.32 -14.10 1.73
C ARG A 64 3.59 -14.97 2.78
N ALA A 65 2.50 -14.50 3.38
CA ALA A 65 1.63 -15.43 4.10
C ALA A 65 0.96 -16.32 3.08
N ARG A 66 1.44 -17.57 3.01
CA ARG A 66 0.96 -18.61 2.10
C ARG A 66 -0.56 -18.83 2.10
N TYR A 67 -1.35 -18.25 3.03
CA TYR A 67 -2.76 -18.62 3.21
C TYR A 67 -3.74 -17.50 3.60
N LYS A 68 -3.37 -16.22 3.58
CA LYS A 68 -4.32 -15.13 3.92
C LYS A 68 -4.24 -13.97 2.94
N VAL A 69 -5.28 -13.83 2.12
CA VAL A 69 -5.53 -12.60 1.36
C VAL A 69 -5.95 -11.54 2.37
N PHE A 70 -5.55 -10.29 2.16
CA PHE A 70 -5.97 -9.17 2.99
C PHE A 70 -6.23 -7.94 2.12
N TRP A 71 -7.10 -7.06 2.60
CA TRP A 71 -7.35 -5.75 2.00
C TRP A 71 -6.78 -4.66 2.89
N VAL A 72 -6.07 -3.71 2.29
CA VAL A 72 -5.65 -2.49 2.98
C VAL A 72 -6.88 -1.61 3.17
N LEU A 73 -7.18 -1.29 4.43
CA LEU A 73 -8.29 -0.43 4.81
C LEU A 73 -7.85 1.03 4.90
N ASN A 74 -6.70 1.26 5.53
CA ASN A 74 -6.19 2.58 5.85
C ASN A 74 -4.68 2.53 6.06
N ILE A 75 -4.01 3.66 5.84
CA ILE A 75 -2.59 3.86 6.16
C ILE A 75 -2.51 5.11 7.06
N PRO A 76 -2.41 4.96 8.40
CA PRO A 76 -2.38 6.11 9.30
C PRO A 76 -1.24 7.07 8.98
N PRO A 77 -1.52 8.33 8.58
CA PRO A 77 -0.47 9.28 8.21
C PRO A 77 0.43 9.63 9.40
N ASP A 78 -0.10 9.64 10.62
CA ASP A 78 0.68 10.04 11.80
C ASP A 78 1.72 8.99 12.23
N GLU A 79 1.54 7.74 11.81
CA GLU A 79 2.44 6.62 12.10
C GLU A 79 3.56 6.44 11.06
N VAL A 80 3.68 7.34 10.08
CA VAL A 80 4.76 7.26 9.09
C VAL A 80 6.10 7.64 9.71
N VAL A 81 7.12 6.85 9.40
CA VAL A 81 8.49 7.06 9.89
C VAL A 81 9.42 7.26 8.70
N LEU A 82 10.23 8.32 8.76
CA LEU A 82 11.33 8.55 7.84
C LEU A 82 12.63 8.05 8.45
N PHE A 83 13.39 7.26 7.70
CA PHE A 83 14.73 6.86 8.09
C PHE A 83 15.75 7.86 7.54
N ARG A 84 16.73 8.21 8.37
CA ARG A 84 17.85 9.07 7.96
C ARG A 84 18.90 8.23 7.24
N THR A 85 19.14 8.51 5.96
CA THR A 85 20.26 7.93 5.22
C THR A 85 20.94 8.97 4.33
N ASN A 86 22.15 8.69 3.87
CA ASN A 86 22.99 9.65 3.13
C ASN A 86 22.53 9.92 1.69
N LYS A 87 21.89 8.94 1.01
CA LYS A 87 21.57 9.02 -0.43
C LYS A 87 20.09 8.84 -0.76
N ARG A 88 19.32 8.23 0.14
CA ARG A 88 17.89 7.97 -0.05
C ARG A 88 17.11 8.44 1.17
N VAL A 89 15.79 8.50 1.05
CA VAL A 89 14.91 8.72 2.19
C VAL A 89 13.96 7.52 2.29
N PRO A 90 14.42 6.37 2.81
CA PRO A 90 13.55 5.25 3.08
C PRO A 90 12.50 5.66 4.11
N PHE A 91 11.33 5.06 4.03
CA PHE A 91 10.25 5.30 4.97
C PHE A 91 9.51 4.02 5.31
N MET A 92 8.95 3.97 6.51
CA MET A 92 8.07 2.91 6.98
C MET A 92 6.64 3.43 7.00
N LEU A 93 5.71 2.58 6.58
CA LEU A 93 4.28 2.79 6.68
C LEU A 93 3.66 1.71 7.56
N VAL A 94 2.69 2.10 8.36
CA VAL A 94 1.77 1.17 9.04
C VAL A 94 0.50 1.09 8.20
N ALA A 95 -0.03 -0.11 7.99
CA ALA A 95 -1.25 -0.32 7.25
C ALA A 95 -2.25 -1.13 8.09
N GLU A 96 -3.46 -0.61 8.23
CA GLU A 96 -4.59 -1.35 8.76
C GLU A 96 -5.10 -2.29 7.67
N ILE A 97 -5.28 -3.57 8.02
CA ILE A 97 -5.67 -4.60 7.08
C ILE A 97 -6.89 -5.38 7.57
N GLN A 98 -7.74 -5.78 6.64
CA GLN A 98 -8.78 -6.77 6.88
C GLN A 98 -8.35 -8.11 6.29
N GLY A 99 -8.22 -9.13 7.15
CA GLY A 99 -8.03 -10.49 6.70
C GLY A 99 -9.25 -10.99 5.90
N VAL A 100 -8.99 -11.66 4.79
CA VAL A 100 -10.01 -12.26 3.93
C VAL A 100 -9.84 -13.75 4.00
N VAL A 101 -10.87 -14.45 4.47
CA VAL A 101 -10.93 -15.91 4.40
C VAL A 101 -11.15 -16.27 2.92
N PRO A 102 -10.25 -17.03 2.28
CA PRO A 102 -10.50 -17.55 0.94
C PRO A 102 -11.77 -18.41 0.98
N ASN A 103 -12.67 -18.23 0.02
CA ASN A 103 -13.83 -19.11 -0.08
C ASN A 103 -13.33 -20.56 -0.32
N PRO A 104 -13.94 -21.62 0.24
CA PRO A 104 -13.44 -22.99 0.08
C PRO A 104 -13.34 -23.47 -1.37
N GLY A 105 -14.10 -22.86 -2.30
CA GLY A 105 -14.05 -23.16 -3.74
C GLY A 105 -12.82 -22.61 -4.50
N TRP A 106 -11.73 -22.25 -3.79
CA TRP A 106 -10.47 -21.81 -4.41
C TRP A 106 -9.46 -22.96 -4.62
N GLY A 107 -9.78 -24.16 -4.12
CA GLY A 107 -9.10 -25.42 -4.45
C GLY A 107 -10.04 -26.32 -5.24
N GLY A 108 -9.83 -26.37 -6.56
CA GLY A 108 -10.67 -27.09 -7.52
C GLY A 108 -10.55 -26.45 -8.89
#